data_AF-A0A091KGX8-F1
#
_entry.id   AF-A0A091KGX8-F1
#
_cell.length_a   1.000
_cell.length_b   1.000
_cell.length_c   1.000
_cell.angle_alpha   90.00
_cell.angle_beta   90.00
_cell.angle_gamma   90.00
#
_symmetry.space_group_name_H-M   'P 1'
#
loop_
_entity.id
_entity.type
_entity.pdbx_description
1 polymer ?
#
loop_
_entity_poly.entity_id
_entity_poly.type
_entity_poly.pdbx_seq_one_letter_code
_entity_poly.pdbx_strand_id
1 'polypeptide(L)'
;MKLTVALLISMVLCSSLGAGSAHEIVPSFLQTLLEGSAEQLYAGPLSQYQVDDVTRAALTALKECIDELSPEHVKALINLLVINS
;
A
#
# COMPACT_ATOMS: atom_id res chain seq x y z
N MET A 1 6.74 -17.52 -5.82
CA MET A 1 5.61 -16.59 -5.60
C MET A 1 5.97 -15.38 -4.73
N LYS A 2 6.73 -15.52 -3.63
CA LYS A 2 7.11 -14.40 -2.74
C LYS A 2 7.84 -13.23 -3.42
N LEU A 3 8.73 -13.49 -4.38
CA LEU A 3 9.45 -12.45 -5.10
C LEU A 3 8.56 -11.65 -6.07
N THR A 4 7.51 -12.30 -6.60
CA THR A 4 6.61 -11.70 -7.59
C THR A 4 5.73 -10.62 -6.95
N VAL A 5 5.27 -10.83 -5.72
CA VAL A 5 4.45 -9.86 -4.98
C VAL A 5 5.27 -8.62 -4.62
N ALA A 6 6.48 -8.79 -4.09
CA ALA A 6 7.38 -7.67 -3.79
C ALA A 6 7.76 -6.86 -5.04
N LEU A 7 7.97 -7.54 -6.18
CA LEU A 7 8.26 -6.90 -7.46
C LEU A 7 7.04 -6.11 -7.98
N LEU A 8 5.84 -6.68 -7.89
CA LEU A 8 4.61 -6.00 -8.30
C LEU A 8 4.31 -4.78 -7.44
N ILE A 9 4.51 -4.89 -6.12
CA ILE A 9 4.41 -3.77 -5.18
C ILE A 9 5.41 -2.67 -5.59
N SER A 10 6.69 -3.01 -5.72
CA SER A 10 7.73 -2.06 -6.16
C SER A 10 7.40 -1.40 -7.50
N MET A 11 6.90 -2.15 -8.48
CA MET A 11 6.59 -1.64 -9.81
C MET A 11 5.36 -0.72 -9.81
N VAL A 12 4.35 -1.01 -8.99
CA VAL A 12 3.18 -0.13 -8.77
C VAL A 12 3.61 1.15 -8.07
N LEU A 13 4.42 1.07 -7.00
CA LEU A 13 4.95 2.26 -6.30
C LEU A 13 5.79 3.15 -7.22
N CYS A 14 6.68 2.55 -8.01
CA CYS A 14 7.58 3.28 -8.91
C CYS A 14 6.85 3.89 -10.13
N SER A 15 5.73 3.30 -10.56
CA SER A 15 4.97 3.81 -11.72
C SER A 15 4.01 4.95 -11.35
N SER A 16 3.62 5.10 -10.08
CA SER A 16 2.76 6.19 -9.59
C SER A 16 3.50 7.50 -9.25
N LEU A 17 4.83 7.49 -9.23
CA LEU A 17 5.66 8.65 -8.83
C LEU A 17 5.93 9.63 -9.98
N GLY A 18 5.48 9.34 -11.20
CA GLY A 18 5.61 10.20 -12.37
C GLY A 18 4.30 10.87 -12.77
N ALA A 19 4.15 12.15 -12.41
CA ALA A 19 3.15 13.13 -12.87
C ALA A 19 1.78 13.18 -12.15
N GLY A 20 1.60 14.23 -11.33
CA GLY A 20 0.31 14.74 -10.81
C GLY A 20 -0.17 14.04 -9.54
N SER A 21 -0.79 14.82 -8.61
CA SER A 21 -1.55 14.53 -7.36
C SER A 21 -1.34 13.21 -6.55
N ALA A 22 -0.95 12.11 -7.16
CA ALA A 22 -0.60 10.83 -6.55
C ALA A 22 0.58 10.90 -5.58
N HIS A 23 1.53 11.83 -5.75
CA HIS A 23 2.66 11.98 -4.82
C HIS A 23 2.19 12.26 -3.37
N GLU A 24 1.08 12.97 -3.18
CA GLU A 24 0.59 13.32 -1.84
C GLU A 24 -0.10 12.13 -1.13
N ILE A 25 -0.66 11.19 -1.89
CA ILE A 25 -1.47 10.09 -1.33
C ILE A 25 -0.65 8.82 -1.15
N VAL A 26 0.30 8.55 -2.04
CA VAL A 26 1.09 7.30 -2.03
C VAL A 26 1.76 7.06 -0.66
N PRO A 27 2.42 8.04 -0.01
CA PRO A 27 3.03 7.82 1.31
C PRO A 27 2.02 7.41 2.38
N SER A 28 0.90 8.14 2.49
CA SER A 28 -0.14 7.86 3.50
C SER A 28 -0.92 6.57 3.22
N PHE A 29 -1.13 6.24 1.93
CA PHE A 29 -1.68 4.96 1.50
C PHE A 29 -0.77 3.79 1.91
N LEU A 30 0.52 3.85 1.57
CA LEU A 30 1.47 2.78 1.88
C LEU A 30 1.65 2.61 3.39
N GLN A 31 1.70 3.72 4.14
CA GLN A 31 1.76 3.65 5.59
C GLN A 31 0.53 2.96 6.17
N THR A 32 -0.67 3.35 5.74
CA THR A 32 -1.92 2.72 6.21
C THR A 32 -2.01 1.24 5.77
N LEU A 33 -1.46 0.90 4.61
CA LEU A 33 -1.43 -0.47 4.11
C LEU A 33 -0.51 -1.38 4.96
N LEU A 34 0.61 -0.85 5.47
CA LEU A 34 1.56 -1.61 6.27
C LEU A 34 1.22 -1.65 7.77
N GLU A 35 0.67 -0.55 8.30
CA GLU A 35 0.47 -0.37 9.76
C GLU A 35 -1.01 -0.37 10.19
N GLY A 36 -1.94 -0.18 9.25
CA GLY A 36 -3.37 -0.05 9.53
C GLY A 36 -4.20 -1.27 9.13
N SER A 37 -5.50 -1.06 8.90
CA SER A 37 -6.46 -2.05 8.38
C SER A 37 -6.96 -1.69 6.98
N ALA A 38 -7.63 -2.63 6.31
CA ALA A 38 -8.26 -2.37 5.02
C ALA A 38 -9.34 -1.26 5.12
N GLU A 39 -10.10 -1.23 6.21
CA GLU A 39 -11.11 -0.20 6.47
C GLU A 39 -10.48 1.18 6.61
N GLN A 40 -9.32 1.26 7.27
CA GLN A 40 -8.59 2.52 7.43
C GLN A 40 -8.06 3.07 6.11
N LEU A 41 -7.76 2.22 5.12
CA LEU A 41 -7.42 2.68 3.76
C LEU A 41 -8.58 3.46 3.14
N TYR A 42 -9.81 2.96 3.27
CA TYR A 42 -11.01 3.60 2.72
C TYR A 42 -11.45 4.83 3.52
N ALA A 43 -11.34 4.79 4.84
CA ALA A 43 -11.69 5.92 5.70
C ALA A 43 -10.64 7.06 5.66
N GLY A 44 -9.39 6.74 5.28
CA GLY A 44 -8.29 7.69 5.25
C GLY A 44 -7.86 8.06 3.82
N PRO A 45 -6.72 7.54 3.33
CA PRO A 45 -6.08 7.99 2.09
C PRO A 45 -6.94 7.83 0.85
N LEU A 46 -7.89 6.89 0.84
CA LEU A 46 -8.80 6.65 -0.28
C LEU A 46 -10.18 7.31 -0.11
N SER A 47 -10.44 8.02 0.99
CA SER A 47 -11.78 8.56 1.31
C SER A 47 -12.38 9.48 0.26
N GLN A 48 -11.53 10.20 -0.47
CA GLN A 48 -11.93 11.11 -1.56
C GLN A 48 -12.12 10.39 -2.91
N TYR A 49 -11.81 9.10 -3.00
CA TYR A 49 -11.87 8.32 -4.22
C TYR A 49 -13.08 7.41 -4.25
N GLN A 50 -13.76 7.38 -5.41
CA GLN A 50 -14.75 6.35 -5.66
C GLN A 50 -14.05 5.04 -6.01
N VAL A 51 -13.91 4.17 -5.01
CA VAL A 51 -13.35 2.82 -5.18
C VAL A 51 -14.51 1.84 -5.37
N ASP A 52 -14.54 1.16 -6.52
CA ASP A 52 -15.55 0.13 -6.82
C ASP A 52 -15.32 -1.16 -6.02
N ASP A 53 -16.32 -2.03 -5.99
CA ASP A 53 -16.29 -3.25 -5.15
C ASP A 53 -15.20 -4.24 -5.54
N VAL A 54 -14.84 -4.32 -6.83
CA VAL A 54 -13.76 -5.21 -7.30
C VAL A 54 -12.42 -4.69 -6.80
N THR A 55 -12.20 -3.38 -6.91
CA THR A 55 -10.98 -2.74 -6.40
C THR A 55 -10.89 -2.86 -4.87
N ARG A 56 -12.01 -2.73 -4.15
CA ARG A 56 -12.02 -2.95 -2.70
C ARG A 56 -11.65 -4.38 -2.32
N ALA A 57 -12.24 -5.37 -3.00
CA ALA A 57 -11.91 -6.77 -2.75
C ALA A 57 -10.43 -7.08 -3.00
N ALA A 58 -9.85 -6.52 -4.07
CA ALA A 58 -8.43 -6.66 -4.38
C ALA A 58 -7.53 -6.02 -3.30
N LEU A 59 -7.88 -4.83 -2.80
CA LEU A 59 -7.13 -4.14 -1.75
C LEU A 59 -7.21 -4.89 -0.40
N THR A 60 -8.37 -5.44 -0.06
CA THR A 60 -8.52 -6.28 1.14
C THR A 60 -7.64 -7.53 1.04
N ALA A 61 -7.66 -8.24 -0.09
CA ALA A 61 -6.81 -9.41 -0.29
C ALA A 61 -5.31 -9.08 -0.25
N LEU A 62 -4.91 -7.92 -0.81
CA LEU A 62 -3.54 -7.43 -0.69
C LEU A 62 -3.15 -7.18 0.77
N LYS A 63 -4.05 -6.57 1.56
CA LYS A 63 -3.80 -6.31 2.98
C LYS A 63 -3.66 -7.61 3.77
N GLU A 64 -4.51 -8.60 3.51
CA GLU A 64 -4.42 -9.93 4.12
C GLU A 64 -3.06 -10.59 3.82
N CYS A 65 -2.56 -10.47 2.58
CA CYS A 65 -1.23 -11.00 2.22
C CYS A 65 -0.09 -10.29 2.98
N ILE A 66 -0.24 -9.00 3.29
CA ILE A 66 0.74 -8.24 4.07
C ILE A 66 0.67 -8.64 5.54
N ASP A 67 -0.53 -8.90 6.07
CA ASP A 67 -0.74 -9.34 7.45
C ASP A 67 -0.15 -10.72 7.75
N GLU A 68 0.04 -11.55 6.71
CA GLU A 68 0.76 -12.82 6.80
C GLU A 68 2.30 -12.68 6.86
N LEU A 69 2.84 -11.49 6.59
CA LEU A 69 4.28 -11.26 6.68
C LEU A 69 4.74 -11.28 8.14
N SER A 70 5.95 -11.82 8.37
CA SER A 70 6.53 -11.73 9.71
C SER A 70 6.79 -10.26 10.09
N PRO A 71 6.67 -9.90 11.39
CA PRO A 71 6.83 -8.51 11.83
C PRO A 71 8.16 -7.86 11.42
N GLU A 72 9.23 -8.64 11.29
CA GLU A 72 10.54 -8.17 10.83
C GLU A 72 10.52 -7.66 9.38
N HIS A 73 9.74 -8.30 8.50
CA HIS A 73 9.61 -7.90 7.10
C HIS A 73 8.75 -6.64 6.99
N VAL A 74 7.65 -6.56 7.75
CA VAL A 74 6.81 -5.35 7.81
C VAL A 74 7.63 -4.16 8.28
N LYS A 75 8.45 -4.34 9.34
CA LYS A 75 9.36 -3.30 9.83
C LYS A 75 10.39 -2.88 8.78
N ALA A 76 10.95 -3.82 8.01
CA ALA A 76 11.87 -3.49 6.93
C ALA A 76 11.19 -2.66 5.82
N LEU A 77 9.95 -2.99 5.47
CA LEU A 77 9.15 -2.21 4.50
C LEU A 77 8.86 -0.80 5.00
N ILE A 78 8.48 -0.64 6.28
CA ILE A 78 8.26 0.69 6.88
C ILE A 78 9.53 1.53 6.84
N ASN A 79 10.68 0.95 7.20
CA ASN A 79 11.96 1.66 7.16
C ASN A 79 12.31 2.14 5.74
N LEU A 80 11.98 1.36 4.70
CA LEU A 80 12.19 1.77 3.31
C LEU A 80 11.33 2.98 2.92
N LEU A 81 10.12 3.12 3.48
CA LEU A 81 9.27 4.29 3.26
C LEU A 81 9.86 5.55 3.91
N VAL A 82 10.33 5.45 5.15
CA VAL A 82 10.89 6.60 5.90
C VAL A 82 12.20 7.11 5.28
N ILE A 83 13.00 6.24 4.67
CA ILE A 83 14.25 6.63 3.98
C ILE A 83 13.97 7.47 2.72
N ASN A 84 12.76 7.38 2.15
CA ASN A 84 12.38 8.07 0.91
C ASN A 84 11.31 9.17 1.11
N SER A 85 10.97 9.51 2.37
CA SER A 85 9.99 10.56 2.74
C SER A 85 10.67 11.86 3.17
#